data_AF-A0A6G1RVC2-F1
#
_entry.id   AF-A0A6G1RVC2-F1
#
_cell.length_a   1.000
_cell.length_b   1.000
_cell.length_c   1.000
_cell.angle_alpha   90.00
_cell.angle_beta   90.00
_cell.angle_gamma   90.00
#
_symmetry.space_group_name_H-M   'P 1'
#
loop_
_entity.id
_entity.type
_entity.pdbx_description
1 polymer ?
#
loop_
_entity_poly.entity_id
_entity_poly.type
_entity_poly.pdbx_seq_one_letter_code
_entity_poly.pdbx_strand_id
1 'polypeptide(L)'
;SCQPQASCEACVRSHPRCAWCEDPDFTRGGQAEATRCAPRETLERAGCPPDAVVDPRGGVWVLQDEELGPGGGHTGEPTPTQLRPQSIRMLLRPGEERSFQVRFRRAGGHPVDLYYLMDLSYSMRDDLHNVRRLGSDLLAALRNVTSSVRIGFGSFVDKPVLPFVSTVPAQLQHPCPDRHEPCD
;
A
#
# COMPACT_ATOMS: atom_id res chain seq x y z
N SER A 1 -24.14 10.02 16.45
CA SER A 1 -25.44 9.48 16.93
C SER A 1 -26.44 9.52 15.77
N CYS A 2 -27.47 8.67 15.79
CA CYS A 2 -28.51 8.71 14.76
C CYS A 2 -29.37 9.98 14.92
N GLN A 3 -29.55 10.73 13.84
CA GLN A 3 -30.36 11.95 13.82
C GLN A 3 -31.59 11.75 12.92
N PRO A 4 -32.77 12.27 13.29
CA PRO A 4 -33.96 12.20 12.44
C PRO A 4 -33.72 12.84 11.06
N GLN A 5 -34.26 12.22 10.01
CA GLN A 5 -34.09 12.67 8.62
C GLN A 5 -35.40 12.56 7.86
N ALA A 6 -35.62 13.41 6.86
CA ALA A 6 -36.90 13.48 6.14
C ALA A 6 -37.09 12.40 5.05
N SER A 7 -36.06 11.62 4.71
CA SER A 7 -36.14 10.56 3.71
C SER A 7 -35.32 9.33 4.11
N CYS A 8 -35.68 8.17 3.55
CA CYS A 8 -34.95 6.93 3.75
C CYS A 8 -33.47 7.07 3.36
N GLU A 9 -33.16 7.63 2.19
CA GLU A 9 -31.79 7.82 1.72
C GLU A 9 -30.96 8.70 2.68
N ALA A 10 -31.51 9.83 3.12
CA ALA A 10 -30.84 10.72 4.05
C ALA A 10 -30.63 10.03 5.41
N CYS A 11 -31.63 9.27 5.88
CA CYS A 11 -31.55 8.50 7.12
C CYS A 11 -30.44 7.46 7.06
N VAL A 12 -30.42 6.61 6.04
CA VAL A 12 -29.46 5.50 5.97
C VAL A 12 -28.02 6.00 5.78
N ARG A 13 -27.82 7.15 5.14
CA ARG A 13 -26.49 7.78 5.00
C ARG A 13 -26.04 8.57 6.23
N SER A 14 -26.96 9.02 7.08
CA SER A 14 -26.64 9.91 8.21
C SER A 14 -25.75 9.26 9.26
N HIS A 15 -25.98 7.99 9.60
CA HIS A 15 -25.20 7.26 10.60
C HIS A 15 -25.37 5.74 10.43
N PRO A 16 -24.33 4.92 10.68
CA PRO A 16 -24.40 3.45 10.58
C PRO A 16 -25.37 2.75 11.56
N ARG A 17 -25.91 3.50 12.52
CA ARG A 17 -26.88 2.99 13.52
C ARG A 17 -28.32 3.40 13.22
N CYS A 18 -28.55 4.24 12.22
CA CYS A 18 -29.90 4.62 11.84
C CYS A 18 -30.56 3.51 11.04
N ALA A 19 -31.86 3.39 11.16
CA ALA A 19 -32.71 2.58 10.31
C ALA A 19 -33.93 3.42 9.90
N TRP A 20 -34.62 2.99 8.86
CA TRP A 20 -35.81 3.66 8.37
C TRP A 20 -37.02 2.72 8.43
N CYS A 21 -38.16 3.19 8.94
CA CYS A 21 -39.42 2.43 8.86
C CYS A 21 -40.17 2.78 7.58
N GLU A 22 -40.34 1.80 6.69
CA GLU A 22 -41.06 1.98 5.41
C GLU A 22 -42.56 1.69 5.49
N ASP A 23 -43.05 1.20 6.63
CA ASP A 23 -44.47 0.91 6.85
C ASP A 23 -45.33 2.18 6.67
N PRO A 24 -46.27 2.21 5.69
CA PRO A 24 -47.17 3.35 5.49
C PRO A 24 -47.96 3.75 6.74
N ASP A 25 -48.19 2.81 7.66
CA ASP A 25 -49.10 2.98 8.79
C ASP A 25 -48.41 3.60 10.00
N PHE A 26 -47.08 3.64 9.98
CA PHE A 26 -46.24 4.09 11.10
C PHE A 26 -46.45 5.56 11.50
N THR A 27 -46.70 6.48 10.56
CA THR A 27 -46.87 7.93 10.83
C THR A 27 -48.32 8.42 10.84
N ARG A 28 -49.32 7.52 10.80
CA ARG A 28 -50.76 7.87 10.68
C ARG A 28 -51.32 8.75 11.81
N GLY A 29 -50.60 8.93 12.92
CA GLY A 29 -50.98 9.80 14.03
C GLY A 29 -50.63 11.30 13.90
N GLY A 30 -50.26 11.79 12.70
CA GLY A 30 -49.82 13.18 12.50
C GLY A 30 -48.39 13.45 12.97
N GLN A 31 -47.59 12.40 13.11
CA GLN A 31 -46.17 12.50 13.44
C GLN A 31 -45.36 12.93 12.22
N ALA A 32 -44.27 13.68 12.45
CA ALA A 32 -43.38 14.10 11.37
C ALA A 32 -42.72 12.88 10.69
N GLU A 33 -42.55 12.92 9.37
CA GLU A 33 -41.83 11.88 8.60
C GLU A 33 -40.42 11.59 9.15
N ALA A 34 -39.80 12.57 9.81
CA ALA A 34 -38.51 12.40 10.47
C ALA A 34 -38.50 11.30 11.57
N THR A 35 -39.67 10.97 12.13
CA THR A 35 -39.85 9.91 13.14
C THR A 35 -39.55 8.51 12.58
N ARG A 36 -39.62 8.33 11.26
CA ARG A 36 -39.27 7.09 10.58
C ARG A 36 -37.77 6.78 10.65
N CYS A 37 -36.93 7.78 10.95
CA CYS A 37 -35.49 7.63 11.07
C CYS A 37 -35.05 7.54 12.53
N ALA A 38 -34.75 6.33 12.99
CA ALA A 38 -34.23 6.09 14.34
C ALA A 38 -33.42 4.79 14.39
N PRO A 39 -32.70 4.49 15.49
CA PRO A 39 -32.10 3.17 15.65
C PRO A 39 -33.16 2.06 15.54
N ARG A 40 -32.79 0.91 14.97
CA ARG A 40 -33.68 -0.23 14.74
C ARG A 40 -34.50 -0.61 15.98
N GLU A 41 -33.82 -0.74 17.13
CA GLU A 41 -34.45 -1.07 18.41
C GLU A 41 -35.52 -0.05 18.84
N THR A 42 -35.33 1.24 18.50
CA THR A 42 -36.29 2.30 18.79
C THR A 42 -37.52 2.21 17.88
N LEU A 43 -37.32 1.90 16.59
CA LEU A 43 -38.42 1.73 15.63
C LEU A 43 -39.29 0.51 15.96
N GLU A 44 -38.65 -0.61 16.29
CA GLU A 44 -39.36 -1.84 16.69
C GLU A 44 -40.18 -1.60 17.99
N ARG A 45 -39.63 -0.86 18.96
CA ARG A 45 -40.37 -0.48 20.18
C ARG A 45 -41.52 0.49 19.92
N ALA A 46 -41.38 1.34 18.90
CA ALA A 46 -42.43 2.27 18.47
C ALA A 46 -43.54 1.58 17.65
N GLY A 47 -43.42 0.27 17.38
CA GLY A 47 -44.42 -0.52 16.67
C GLY A 47 -44.18 -0.67 15.17
N CYS A 48 -42.98 -0.33 14.67
CA CYS A 48 -42.62 -0.64 13.29
C CYS A 48 -42.44 -2.16 13.12
N PRO A 49 -43.13 -2.81 12.15
CA PRO A 49 -42.93 -4.22 11.85
C PRO A 49 -41.46 -4.52 11.48
N PRO A 50 -40.84 -5.61 12.00
CA PRO A 50 -39.43 -5.90 11.78
C PRO A 50 -39.02 -6.08 10.30
N ASP A 51 -39.97 -6.50 9.47
CA ASP A 51 -39.88 -6.67 8.02
C ASP A 51 -39.97 -5.35 7.25
N ALA A 52 -40.61 -4.32 7.83
CA ALA A 52 -40.70 -2.97 7.29
C ALA A 52 -39.54 -2.06 7.74
N VAL A 53 -38.56 -2.58 8.49
CA VAL A 53 -37.37 -1.83 8.90
C VAL A 53 -36.27 -1.97 7.85
N VAL A 54 -35.99 -0.88 7.15
CA VAL A 54 -34.89 -0.73 6.21
C VAL A 54 -33.60 -0.36 6.97
N ASP A 55 -32.74 -1.36 7.15
CA ASP A 55 -31.40 -1.22 7.73
C ASP A 55 -30.38 -1.94 6.83
N PRO A 56 -29.92 -1.32 5.73
CA PRO A 56 -28.96 -1.96 4.83
C PRO A 56 -27.62 -2.12 5.54
N ARG A 57 -27.19 -3.36 5.73
CA ARG A 57 -25.91 -3.67 6.37
C ARG A 57 -24.89 -4.13 5.34
N GLY A 58 -23.69 -3.61 5.50
CA GLY A 58 -22.52 -4.06 4.77
C GLY A 58 -22.05 -5.46 5.18
N GLY A 59 -21.08 -5.98 4.43
CA GLY A 59 -20.46 -7.26 4.69
C GLY A 59 -19.07 -7.37 4.07
N VAL A 60 -18.31 -8.34 4.55
CA VAL A 60 -17.00 -8.71 3.99
C VAL A 60 -17.09 -10.14 3.51
N TRP A 61 -16.75 -10.38 2.23
CA TRP A 61 -16.71 -11.70 1.63
C TRP A 61 -15.32 -11.95 1.08
N VAL A 62 -14.76 -13.10 1.41
CA VAL A 62 -13.47 -13.53 0.88
C VAL A 62 -13.71 -14.19 -0.47
N LEU A 63 -13.07 -13.66 -1.52
CA LEU A 63 -13.20 -14.15 -2.89
C LEU A 63 -12.07 -15.12 -3.25
N GLN A 64 -10.85 -14.85 -2.76
CA GLN A 64 -9.67 -15.68 -2.99
C GLN A 64 -8.82 -15.72 -1.71
N ASP A 65 -8.49 -16.93 -1.25
CA ASP A 65 -7.79 -17.16 0.01
C ASP A 65 -6.87 -18.39 -0.04
N GLU A 66 -5.98 -18.38 -1.03
CA GLU A 66 -4.91 -19.35 -1.20
C GLU A 66 -4.02 -19.41 0.05
N GLU A 67 -3.61 -20.62 0.42
CA GLU A 67 -2.72 -20.85 1.54
C GLU A 67 -1.35 -20.18 1.34
N LEU A 68 -0.73 -19.77 2.44
CA LEU A 68 0.60 -19.17 2.41
C LEU A 68 1.63 -20.23 2.03
N GLY A 69 2.29 -20.05 0.89
CA GLY A 69 3.22 -21.03 0.32
C GLY A 69 4.48 -21.21 1.18
N PRO A 70 5.05 -22.43 1.26
CA PRO A 70 6.41 -22.62 1.76
C PRO A 70 7.35 -21.93 0.77
N GLY A 71 8.14 -20.96 1.23
CA GLY A 71 9.05 -20.24 0.35
C GLY A 71 10.07 -21.19 -0.28
N GLY A 72 10.08 -21.25 -1.61
CA GLY A 72 11.04 -21.99 -2.41
C GLY A 72 11.42 -21.13 -3.61
N GLY A 73 12.46 -20.31 -3.45
CA GLY A 73 12.99 -19.49 -4.54
C GLY A 73 13.83 -20.32 -5.49
N HIS A 74 13.25 -21.30 -6.17
CA HIS A 74 13.91 -21.97 -7.29
C HIS A 74 13.53 -21.27 -8.59
N THR A 75 14.51 -21.06 -9.46
CA THR A 75 14.33 -20.45 -10.78
C THR A 75 13.39 -21.32 -11.60
N GLY A 76 12.15 -20.85 -11.79
CA GLY A 76 11.11 -21.52 -12.59
C GLY A 76 9.87 -21.97 -11.82
N GLU A 77 9.85 -21.87 -10.48
CA GLU A 77 8.64 -22.13 -9.69
C GLU A 77 7.71 -20.91 -9.62
N PRO A 78 6.37 -21.13 -9.53
CA PRO A 78 5.41 -20.04 -9.35
C PRO A 78 5.70 -19.26 -8.07
N THR A 79 5.56 -17.93 -8.14
CA THR A 79 5.77 -17.03 -7.01
C THR A 79 4.93 -17.47 -5.80
N PRO A 80 5.54 -17.74 -4.64
CA PRO A 80 4.81 -18.24 -3.47
C PRO A 80 3.83 -17.18 -2.96
N THR A 81 2.65 -17.62 -2.55
CA THR A 81 1.64 -16.78 -1.90
C THR A 81 2.16 -16.28 -0.55
N GLN A 82 2.44 -14.97 -0.45
CA GLN A 82 2.96 -14.34 0.78
C GLN A 82 1.89 -13.62 1.60
N LEU A 83 0.75 -13.30 0.98
CA LEU A 83 -0.37 -12.60 1.61
C LEU A 83 -1.65 -13.39 1.40
N ARG A 84 -2.50 -13.41 2.43
CA ARG A 84 -3.86 -13.92 2.34
C ARG A 84 -4.82 -13.15 3.25
N PRO A 85 -6.10 -12.96 2.85
CA PRO A 85 -6.68 -13.35 1.55
C PRO A 85 -6.13 -12.50 0.39
N GLN A 86 -6.17 -13.01 -0.84
CA GLN A 86 -5.69 -12.30 -2.03
C GLN A 86 -6.77 -11.39 -2.63
N SER A 87 -8.04 -11.72 -2.41
CA SER A 87 -9.16 -10.93 -2.90
C SER A 87 -10.33 -10.98 -1.93
N ILE A 88 -10.91 -9.81 -1.66
CA ILE A 88 -12.11 -9.65 -0.85
C ILE A 88 -13.09 -8.72 -1.56
N ARG A 89 -14.39 -8.97 -1.38
CA ARG A 89 -15.45 -8.02 -1.69
C ARG A 89 -15.94 -7.42 -0.39
N MET A 90 -16.02 -6.10 -0.33
CA MET A 90 -16.54 -5.39 0.83
C MET A 90 -17.66 -4.47 0.40
N LEU A 91 -18.81 -4.58 1.06
CA LEU A 91 -19.90 -3.63 0.93
C LEU A 91 -19.98 -2.88 2.25
N LEU A 92 -19.87 -1.56 2.21
CA LEU A 92 -19.87 -0.70 3.40
C LEU A 92 -21.02 0.29 3.31
N ARG A 93 -21.69 0.49 4.44
CA ARG A 93 -22.56 1.63 4.63
C ARG A 93 -21.72 2.86 5.02
N PRO A 94 -22.07 4.09 4.59
CA PRO A 94 -21.38 5.29 5.03
C PRO A 94 -21.24 5.38 6.56
N GLY A 95 -20.01 5.56 7.04
CA GLY A 95 -19.67 5.60 8.47
C GLY A 95 -19.62 4.23 9.16
N GLU A 96 -19.93 3.12 8.49
CA GLU A 96 -19.78 1.77 9.04
C GLU A 96 -18.33 1.30 8.88
N GLU A 97 -17.70 0.97 10.00
CA GLU A 97 -16.36 0.37 10.01
C GLU A 97 -16.46 -1.16 9.94
N ARG A 98 -15.62 -1.78 9.13
CA ARG A 98 -15.44 -3.24 9.08
C ARG A 98 -13.96 -3.58 9.11
N SER A 99 -13.64 -4.63 9.85
CA SER A 99 -12.28 -5.15 9.95
C SER A 99 -12.21 -6.52 9.27
N PHE A 100 -11.07 -6.81 8.68
CA PHE A 100 -10.73 -8.13 8.15
C PHE A 100 -9.27 -8.42 8.49
N GLN A 101 -8.93 -9.71 8.57
CA GLN A 101 -7.59 -10.13 8.93
C GLN A 101 -6.76 -10.34 7.67
N VAL A 102 -5.57 -9.75 7.63
CA VAL A 102 -4.54 -10.05 6.64
C VAL A 102 -3.42 -10.81 7.32
N ARG A 103 -2.98 -11.91 6.71
CA ARG A 103 -1.86 -12.71 7.19
C ARG A 103 -0.72 -12.62 6.19
N PHE A 104 0.48 -12.37 6.71
CA PHE A 104 1.69 -12.26 5.91
C PHE A 104 2.71 -13.32 6.33
N ARG A 105 3.35 -13.94 5.35
CA ARG A 105 4.54 -14.77 5.54
C ARG A 105 5.56 -14.44 4.47
N ARG A 106 6.74 -14.00 4.89
CA ARG A 106 7.87 -13.76 3.99
C ARG A 106 8.29 -15.09 3.35
N ALA A 107 8.41 -15.11 2.02
CA ALA A 107 8.97 -16.28 1.34
C ALA A 107 10.50 -16.33 1.48
N GLY A 108 11.04 -17.52 1.69
CA GLY A 108 12.47 -17.80 1.54
C GLY A 108 12.91 -17.72 0.07
N GLY A 109 14.12 -17.20 -0.16
CA GLY A 109 14.69 -17.13 -1.51
C GLY A 109 14.00 -16.14 -2.47
N HIS A 110 13.31 -15.12 -1.94
CA HIS A 110 12.70 -14.09 -2.80
C HIS A 110 13.77 -13.34 -3.60
N PRO A 111 13.52 -12.98 -4.88
CA PRO A 111 14.50 -12.25 -5.69
C PRO A 111 14.92 -10.94 -5.05
N VAL A 112 16.21 -10.62 -5.16
CA VAL A 112 16.79 -9.36 -4.68
C VAL A 112 17.39 -8.61 -5.85
N ASP A 113 16.93 -7.39 -6.07
CA ASP A 113 17.51 -6.44 -7.00
C ASP A 113 18.25 -5.37 -6.19
N LEU A 114 19.58 -5.29 -6.32
CA LEU A 114 20.43 -4.31 -5.65
C LEU A 114 20.98 -3.33 -6.68
N TYR A 115 20.69 -2.04 -6.51
CA TYR A 115 21.26 -1.00 -7.36
C TYR A 115 22.26 -0.16 -6.56
N TYR A 116 23.53 -0.30 -6.87
CA TYR A 116 24.59 0.45 -6.21
C TYR A 116 24.81 1.78 -6.94
N LEU A 117 24.45 2.89 -6.29
CA LEU A 117 24.64 4.24 -6.82
C LEU A 117 25.80 4.91 -6.10
N MET A 118 26.90 5.12 -6.80
CA MET A 118 28.15 5.62 -6.21
C MET A 118 28.45 7.06 -6.64
N ASP A 119 28.96 7.85 -5.69
CA ASP A 119 29.63 9.10 -6.03
C ASP A 119 31.00 8.80 -6.65
N LEU A 120 31.26 9.31 -7.85
CA LEU A 120 32.56 9.25 -8.53
C LEU A 120 33.29 10.59 -8.50
N SER A 121 32.97 11.45 -7.54
CA SER A 121 33.76 12.64 -7.25
C SER A 121 35.21 12.29 -6.92
N TYR A 122 36.11 13.26 -7.10
CA TYR A 122 37.56 13.04 -6.91
C TYR A 122 37.93 12.51 -5.51
N SER A 123 37.13 12.83 -4.48
CA SER A 123 37.33 12.30 -3.12
C SER A 123 37.03 10.82 -2.95
N MET A 124 36.31 10.19 -3.89
CA MET A 124 35.91 8.78 -3.84
C MET A 124 36.87 7.86 -4.61
N ARG A 125 38.00 8.40 -5.07
CA ARG A 125 38.96 7.71 -5.94
C ARG A 125 39.54 6.45 -5.29
N ASP A 126 39.93 6.53 -4.02
CA ASP A 126 40.46 5.39 -3.26
C ASP A 126 39.35 4.38 -2.90
N ASP A 127 38.13 4.84 -2.67
CA ASP A 127 36.97 3.98 -2.41
C ASP A 127 36.56 3.12 -3.60
N LEU A 128 36.72 3.62 -4.84
CA LEU A 128 36.44 2.85 -6.07
C LEU A 128 37.21 1.51 -6.10
N HIS A 129 38.46 1.51 -5.61
CA HIS A 129 39.27 0.28 -5.53
C HIS A 129 38.66 -0.74 -4.55
N ASN A 130 38.06 -0.27 -3.46
CA ASN A 130 37.41 -1.12 -2.46
C ASN A 130 36.07 -1.66 -2.99
N VAL A 131 35.28 -0.82 -3.66
CA VAL A 131 33.96 -1.20 -4.21
C VAL A 131 34.08 -2.25 -5.30
N ARG A 132 35.13 -2.20 -6.12
CA ARG A 132 35.40 -3.24 -7.14
C ARG A 132 35.57 -4.63 -6.52
N ARG A 133 36.21 -4.72 -5.36
CA ARG A 133 36.35 -5.98 -4.60
C ARG A 133 35.06 -6.36 -3.89
N LEU A 134 34.37 -5.37 -3.31
CA LEU A 134 33.11 -5.56 -2.59
C LEU A 134 32.01 -6.16 -3.50
N GLY A 135 31.99 -5.84 -4.79
CA GLY A 135 30.98 -6.34 -5.71
C GLY A 135 30.92 -7.88 -5.80
N SER A 136 32.08 -8.56 -5.84
CA SER A 136 32.12 -10.03 -5.87
C SER A 136 31.69 -10.64 -4.53
N ASP A 137 32.15 -10.04 -3.43
CA ASP A 137 31.89 -10.53 -2.08
C ASP A 137 30.42 -10.33 -1.71
N LEU A 138 29.84 -9.19 -2.10
CA LEU A 138 28.42 -8.88 -1.94
C LEU A 138 27.55 -9.86 -2.73
N LEU A 139 27.89 -10.14 -3.99
CA LEU A 139 27.15 -11.12 -4.79
C LEU A 139 27.22 -12.52 -4.16
N ALA A 140 28.39 -12.93 -3.65
CA ALA A 140 28.56 -14.21 -2.96
C ALA A 140 27.72 -14.27 -1.67
N ALA A 141 27.74 -13.20 -0.86
CA ALA A 141 26.94 -13.10 0.36
C ALA A 141 25.44 -13.12 0.06
N LEU A 142 24.97 -12.41 -0.97
CA LEU A 142 23.57 -12.38 -1.38
C LEU A 142 23.09 -13.74 -1.91
N ARG A 143 23.94 -14.48 -2.62
CA ARG A 143 23.65 -15.84 -3.10
C ARG A 143 23.44 -16.86 -1.97
N ASN A 144 23.99 -16.62 -0.79
CA ASN A 144 23.70 -17.43 0.40
C ASN A 144 22.29 -17.19 0.97
N VAL A 145 21.65 -16.06 0.62
CA VAL A 145 20.32 -15.67 1.12
C VAL A 145 19.23 -15.96 0.07
N THR A 146 19.52 -15.73 -1.21
CA THR A 146 18.58 -15.96 -2.31
C THR A 146 19.31 -16.42 -3.57
N SER A 147 18.69 -17.32 -4.33
CA SER A 147 19.22 -17.82 -5.60
C SER A 147 19.10 -16.81 -6.74
N SER A 148 18.19 -15.83 -6.61
CA SER A 148 17.86 -14.85 -7.63
C SER A 148 18.33 -13.47 -7.19
N VAL A 149 19.48 -13.04 -7.70
CA VAL A 149 20.11 -11.75 -7.40
C VAL A 149 20.42 -11.02 -8.69
N ARG A 150 20.02 -9.75 -8.78
CA ARG A 150 20.44 -8.84 -9.84
C ARG A 150 21.16 -7.66 -9.21
N ILE A 151 22.30 -7.27 -9.78
CA ILE A 151 23.06 -6.12 -9.32
C ILE A 151 23.18 -5.13 -10.49
N GLY A 152 22.73 -3.90 -10.26
CA GLY A 152 22.98 -2.75 -11.12
C GLY A 152 24.00 -1.83 -10.48
N PHE A 153 24.72 -1.08 -11.31
CA PHE A 153 25.64 -0.04 -10.88
C PHE A 153 25.33 1.25 -11.62
N GLY A 154 25.29 2.35 -10.88
CA GLY A 154 25.22 3.70 -11.43
C GLY A 154 26.20 4.60 -10.70
N SER A 155 26.60 5.68 -11.37
CA SER A 155 27.41 6.71 -10.76
C SER A 155 26.76 8.08 -10.90
N PHE A 156 27.16 8.97 -10.02
CA PHE A 156 26.86 10.39 -10.13
C PHE A 156 28.08 11.21 -9.73
N VAL A 157 28.12 12.43 -10.23
CA VAL A 157 28.93 13.54 -9.73
C VAL A 157 27.96 14.71 -9.60
N ASP A 158 28.42 15.96 -9.65
CA ASP A 158 27.58 17.15 -9.67
C ASP A 158 27.16 17.56 -11.09
N LYS A 159 26.25 18.53 -11.19
CA LYS A 159 25.81 19.11 -12.45
C LYS A 159 26.98 19.82 -13.15
N PRO A 160 27.21 19.63 -14.47
CA PRO A 160 28.34 20.23 -15.19
C PRO A 160 28.09 21.71 -15.53
N VAL A 161 27.79 22.53 -14.52
CA VAL A 161 27.49 23.96 -14.64
C VAL A 161 28.12 24.73 -13.47
N LEU A 162 28.38 26.02 -13.67
CA LEU A 162 28.83 26.88 -12.58
C LEU A 162 27.74 27.02 -11.50
N PRO A 163 28.10 27.14 -10.21
CA PRO A 163 29.46 27.16 -9.65
C PRO A 163 30.01 25.77 -9.28
N PHE A 164 29.31 24.68 -9.62
CA PHE A 164 29.63 23.32 -9.19
C PHE A 164 30.83 22.72 -9.94
N VAL A 165 30.90 22.97 -11.25
CA VAL A 165 32.00 22.53 -12.12
C VAL A 165 32.55 23.72 -12.89
N SER A 166 33.87 23.81 -13.03
CA SER A 166 34.50 24.84 -13.85
C SER A 166 34.17 24.64 -15.32
N THR A 167 33.71 25.71 -15.98
CA THR A 167 33.40 25.72 -17.42
C THR A 167 34.59 26.16 -18.28
N VAL A 168 35.79 26.28 -17.71
CA VAL A 168 37.01 26.57 -18.48
C VAL A 168 37.32 25.36 -19.39
N PRO A 169 37.53 25.54 -20.71
CA PRO A 169 37.65 24.41 -21.65
C PRO A 169 38.67 23.34 -21.27
N ALA A 170 39.83 23.72 -20.69
CA ALA A 170 40.84 22.78 -20.23
C ALA A 170 40.40 21.95 -19.01
N GLN A 171 39.58 22.53 -18.11
CA GLN A 171 39.07 21.85 -16.91
C GLN A 171 37.81 21.02 -17.18
N LEU A 172 37.06 21.34 -18.24
CA LEU A 172 36.00 20.47 -18.75
C LEU A 172 36.56 19.19 -19.40
N GLN A 173 37.72 19.30 -20.06
CA GLN A 173 38.41 18.14 -20.63
C GLN A 173 39.10 17.29 -19.55
N HIS A 174 39.61 17.92 -18.49
CA HIS A 174 40.28 17.23 -17.39
C HIS A 174 40.02 17.97 -16.06
N PRO A 175 39.02 17.54 -15.27
CA PRO A 175 38.59 18.26 -14.07
C PRO A 175 39.44 18.00 -12.82
N CYS A 176 40.37 17.02 -12.85
CA CYS A 176 41.18 16.68 -11.68
C CYS A 176 42.31 17.66 -11.46
N PRO A 177 42.77 17.81 -10.21
CA PRO A 177 43.88 18.69 -9.87
C PRO A 177 45.23 18.24 -10.46
N ASP A 178 45.50 16.94 -10.53
CA ASP A 178 46.73 16.39 -11.15
C ASP A 178 46.48 15.98 -12.60
N ARG A 179 47.18 16.61 -13.54
CA ARG A 179 47.05 16.38 -14.99
C ARG A 179 47.81 15.15 -15.49
N HIS A 180 48.63 14.52 -14.66
CA HIS A 180 49.40 13.33 -15.03
C HIS A 180 48.62 12.03 -14.85
N GLU A 181 47.47 12.08 -14.16
CA GLU A 181 46.58 10.94 -13.96
C GLU A 181 45.25 11.17 -14.70
N PRO A 182 44.67 10.14 -15.34
CA PRO A 182 43.32 10.24 -15.88
C PRO A 182 42.29 10.45 -14.77
N CYS A 183 41.27 11.27 -15.05
CA CYS A 183 40.04 11.30 -14.26
C CYS A 183 39.08 10.26 -14.83
N ASP A 184 39.07 9.07 -14.23
CA ASP A 184 38.07 8.03 -14.53
C ASP A 184 36.90 8.11 -13.55
#